data_AF-A0A2N2T294-F1
#
_entry.id   AF-A0A2N2T294-F1
#
_cell.length_a   1.000
_cell.length_b   1.000
_cell.length_c   1.000
_cell.angle_alpha   90.00
_cell.angle_beta   90.00
_cell.angle_gamma   90.00
#
_symmetry.space_group_name_H-M   'P 1'
#
loop_
_entity.id
_entity.type
_entity.pdbx_description
1 polymer ?
#
loop_
_entity_poly.entity_id
_entity_poly.type
_entity_poly.pdbx_seq_one_letter_code
_entity_poly.pdbx_strand_id
1 'polypeptide(L)'
;MTATIIAEQTVQVWGNGLAVRITAPVAKAARFALGSPIRIEVVEGGVLLRAVGEPKLTLAQKLKAFDPATHGGEAMACGRVGAEVF
;
A
#
# COMPACT_ATOMS: atom_id res chain seq x y z
N MET A 1 -10.33 0.45 -20.85
CA MET A 1 -9.98 1.11 -19.57
C MET A 1 -9.77 2.58 -19.86
N THR A 2 -10.52 3.47 -19.22
CA THR A 2 -10.34 4.91 -19.41
C THR A 2 -9.34 5.42 -18.39
N ALA A 3 -8.23 6.01 -18.83
CA ALA A 3 -7.24 6.58 -17.93
C ALA A 3 -7.81 7.83 -17.25
N THR A 4 -7.84 7.84 -15.92
CA THR A 4 -8.30 9.00 -15.15
C THR A 4 -7.20 10.06 -14.99
N ILE A 5 -5.93 9.66 -15.06
CA ILE A 5 -4.76 10.54 -15.00
C ILE A 5 -3.73 10.03 -16.01
N ILE A 6 -3.20 10.93 -16.84
CA ILE A 6 -2.12 10.64 -17.81
C ILE A 6 -0.94 11.53 -17.45
N ALA A 7 0.26 10.95 -17.42
CA ALA A 7 1.51 11.67 -17.23
C ALA A 7 2.57 11.09 -18.17
N GLU A 8 3.15 11.94 -19.01
CA GLU A 8 4.24 11.56 -19.90
C GLU A 8 5.57 11.68 -19.15
N GLN A 9 6.37 10.61 -19.17
CA GLN A 9 7.66 10.56 -18.49
C GLN A 9 8.63 9.65 -19.25
N THR A 10 9.91 9.95 -19.13
CA THR A 10 10.99 9.13 -19.69
C THR A 10 11.41 8.07 -18.67
N VAL A 11 11.68 6.86 -19.15
CA VAL A 11 12.25 5.78 -18.33
C VAL A 11 13.65 6.19 -17.88
N GLN A 12 13.92 6.01 -16.58
CA GLN A 12 15.19 6.36 -15.94
C GLN A 12 15.92 5.10 -15.46
N VAL A 13 17.21 5.22 -15.19
CA VAL A 13 18.01 4.16 -14.56
C VAL A 13 17.87 4.26 -13.04
N TRP A 14 17.64 3.14 -12.36
CA TRP A 14 17.65 3.02 -10.91
C TRP A 14 18.41 1.76 -10.49
N GLY A 15 19.62 1.95 -9.97
CA GLY A 15 20.54 0.83 -9.69
C GLY A 15 20.84 0.05 -10.97
N ASN A 16 20.56 -1.26 -10.95
CA ASN A 16 20.76 -2.16 -12.09
C ASN A 16 19.52 -2.29 -12.99
N GLY A 17 18.46 -1.52 -12.72
CA GLY A 17 17.17 -1.62 -13.40
C GLY A 17 16.69 -0.32 -14.01
N LEU A 18 15.55 -0.40 -14.68
CA LEU A 18 14.82 0.74 -15.22
C LEU A 18 13.65 1.09 -14.30
N ALA A 19 13.34 2.38 -14.20
CA ALA A 19 12.28 2.90 -13.37
C ALA A 19 11.52 4.04 -14.06
N VAL A 20 10.24 4.17 -13.73
CA VAL A 20 9.43 5.35 -14.04
C VAL A 20 8.94 5.92 -12.72
N ARG A 21 9.01 7.24 -12.57
CA ARG A 21 8.57 7.89 -11.33
C ARG A 21 7.04 7.87 -11.25
N ILE A 22 6.49 7.40 -10.14
CA ILE A 22 5.05 7.49 -9.88
C ILE A 22 4.83 8.79 -9.09
N THR A 23 4.34 9.83 -9.76
CA THR A 23 4.07 11.12 -9.11
C THR A 23 2.93 11.01 -8.09
N ALA A 24 2.89 11.93 -7.13
CA ALA A 24 1.91 11.88 -6.05
C ALA A 24 0.43 11.76 -6.52
N PRO A 25 -0.03 12.46 -7.58
CA PRO A 25 -1.39 12.29 -8.09
C PRO A 25 -1.64 10.88 -8.64
N VAL A 26 -0.69 10.33 -9.39
CA VAL A 26 -0.79 8.97 -9.98
C VAL A 26 -0.77 7.91 -8.87
N ALA A 27 0.13 8.04 -7.89
CA ALA A 27 0.21 7.12 -6.76
C ALA A 27 -1.09 7.11 -5.95
N LYS A 28 -1.68 8.29 -5.69
CA LYS A 28 -2.94 8.42 -4.97
C LYS A 28 -4.11 7.78 -5.72
N ALA A 29 -4.20 8.00 -7.04
CA ALA A 29 -5.24 7.40 -7.87
C ALA A 29 -5.10 5.87 -7.99
N ALA A 30 -3.87 5.37 -8.06
CA ALA A 30 -3.56 3.94 -8.12
C ALA A 30 -3.58 3.23 -6.75
N ARG A 31 -3.74 3.98 -5.65
CA ARG A 31 -3.63 3.48 -4.27
C ARG A 31 -2.29 2.79 -3.98
N PHE A 32 -1.20 3.34 -4.52
CA PHE A 32 0.15 2.90 -4.17
C PHE A 32 0.66 3.68 -2.97
N ALA A 33 1.18 2.95 -1.98
CA ALA A 33 1.95 3.52 -0.88
C ALA A 33 3.38 2.95 -0.89
N LEU A 34 4.29 3.63 -0.20
CA LEU A 34 5.67 3.17 -0.06
C LEU A 34 5.69 1.78 0.58
N GLY A 35 6.42 0.84 -0.03
CA GLY A 35 6.50 -0.55 0.45
C GLY A 35 5.27 -1.42 0.15
N SER A 36 4.23 -0.89 -0.49
CA SER A 36 3.07 -1.70 -0.88
C SER A 36 3.44 -2.71 -1.96
N PRO A 37 2.98 -3.97 -1.86
CA PRO A 37 3.21 -4.95 -2.90
C PRO A 37 2.41 -4.60 -4.16
N ILE A 38 3.07 -4.68 -5.31
CA ILE A 38 2.47 -4.45 -6.62
C ILE A 38 2.71 -5.65 -7.53
N ARG A 39 1.77 -5.88 -8.44
CA ARG A 39 1.89 -6.84 -9.54
C ARG A 39 2.15 -6.08 -10.82
N ILE A 40 3.13 -6.56 -11.58
CA ILE A 40 3.52 -6.01 -12.88
C ILE A 40 3.19 -7.08 -13.93
N GLU A 41 2.41 -6.71 -14.93
CA GLU A 41 2.02 -7.59 -16.04
C GLU A 41 2.34 -6.93 -17.37
N VAL A 42 2.99 -7.67 -18.27
CA VAL A 42 3.19 -7.23 -19.66
C VAL A 42 1.92 -7.57 -20.43
N VAL A 43 1.32 -6.56 -21.05
CA VAL A 43 0.09 -6.68 -21.84
C VAL A 43 0.33 -6.09 -23.22
N GLU A 44 -0.60 -6.32 -24.15
CA GLU A 44 -0.52 -5.70 -25.46
C GLU A 44 -0.52 -4.16 -25.32
N GLY A 45 0.50 -3.51 -25.90
CA GLY A 45 0.65 -2.06 -25.84
C GLY A 45 1.30 -1.51 -24.58
N GLY A 46 1.77 -2.33 -23.63
CA GLY A 46 2.57 -1.83 -22.51
C GLY A 46 2.63 -2.70 -21.26
N VAL A 47 2.75 -2.05 -20.11
CA VAL A 47 2.85 -2.70 -18.80
C VAL A 47 1.73 -2.21 -17.90
N LEU A 48 1.02 -3.14 -17.27
CA LEU A 48 -0.02 -2.87 -16.30
C LEU A 48 0.53 -3.10 -14.88
N LEU A 49 0.45 -2.06 -14.05
CA LEU A 49 0.77 -2.15 -12.62
C LEU A 49 -0.53 -2.19 -11.81
N ARG A 50 -0.65 -3.16 -10.89
CA ARG A 50 -1.81 -3.30 -10.00
C ARG A 50 -1.36 -3.42 -8.55
N ALA A 51 -2.07 -2.77 -7.64
CA ALA A 51 -1.85 -2.98 -6.21
C ALA A 51 -2.24 -4.43 -5.89
N VAL A 52 -1.32 -5.18 -5.30
CA VAL A 52 -1.68 -6.45 -4.67
C VAL A 52 -2.21 -6.03 -3.31
N GLY A 53 -3.49 -6.28 -3.04
CA GLY A 53 -3.99 -6.09 -1.67
C GLY A 53 -3.12 -6.88 -0.70
N GLU A 54 -3.00 -6.43 0.56
CA GLU A 54 -2.44 -7.30 1.59
C GLU A 54 -3.14 -8.66 1.48
N PRO A 55 -2.38 -9.77 1.53
CA PRO A 55 -2.99 -11.09 1.52
C PRO A 55 -4.11 -11.08 2.55
N LYS A 56 -5.35 -11.32 2.12
CA LYS A 56 -6.44 -11.54 3.07
C LYS A 56 -6.12 -12.84 3.79
N LEU A 57 -5.39 -12.71 4.90
CA LEU A 57 -5.04 -13.84 5.73
C LEU A 57 -6.34 -14.51 6.17
N THR A 58 -6.42 -15.81 5.96
CA THR A 58 -7.47 -16.64 6.54
C THR A 58 -7.45 -16.52 8.06
N LEU A 59 -8.55 -16.83 8.73
CA LEU A 59 -8.60 -16.84 10.20
C LEU A 59 -7.43 -17.66 10.80
N ALA A 60 -7.17 -18.83 10.24
CA ALA A 60 -6.06 -19.70 10.69
C ALA A 60 -4.69 -19.02 10.57
N GLN A 61 -4.44 -18.30 9.47
CA GLN A 61 -3.18 -17.58 9.27
C GLN A 61 -3.05 -16.36 10.20
N LYS A 62 -4.16 -15.64 10.46
CA LYS A 62 -4.18 -14.54 11.43
C LYS A 62 -3.86 -15.04 12.84
N LEU A 63 -4.48 -16.15 13.26
CA LEU A 63 -4.20 -16.76 14.55
C LEU A 63 -2.74 -17.23 14.67
N LYS A 64 -2.15 -17.77 13.58
CA LYS A 64 -0.74 -18.16 13.56
C LYS A 64 0.22 -16.97 13.66
N ALA A 65 -0.15 -15.81 13.13
CA ALA A 65 0.64 -14.59 13.19
C ALA A 65 0.43 -13.79 14.49
N PHE A 66 -0.55 -14.17 15.32
CA PHE A 66 -0.87 -13.48 16.56
C PHE A 66 0.16 -13.82 17.65
N ASP A 67 0.99 -12.84 18.00
CA ASP A 67 1.82 -12.87 19.21
C ASP A 67 1.03 -12.31 20.42
N PRO A 68 0.72 -13.12 21.46
CA PRO A 68 0.00 -12.66 22.65
C PRO A 68 0.74 -11.62 23.48
N ALA A 69 2.07 -11.56 23.44
CA ALA A 69 2.83 -10.56 24.19
C ALA A 69 2.75 -9.17 23.54
N THR A 70 2.67 -9.13 22.20
CA THR A 70 2.61 -7.88 21.42
C THR A 70 1.17 -7.43 21.12
N HIS A 71 0.27 -8.38 20.86
CA HIS A 71 -1.10 -8.12 20.42
C HIS A 71 -2.17 -8.47 21.47
N GLY A 72 -1.77 -9.07 22.59
CA GLY A 72 -2.67 -9.33 23.70
C GLY A 72 -2.93 -8.09 24.54
N GLY A 73 -3.97 -8.16 25.37
CA GLY A 73 -4.41 -7.06 26.23
C GLY A 73 -5.37 -6.09 25.52
N GLU A 74 -6.25 -5.49 26.31
CA GLU A 74 -7.11 -4.41 25.84
C GLU A 74 -6.34 -3.09 25.97
N ALA A 75 -6.01 -2.47 24.83
CA ALA A 75 -5.38 -1.16 24.82
C ALA A 75 -6.45 -0.06 24.99
N MET A 76 -6.66 0.39 26.22
CA MET A 76 -7.52 1.54 26.55
C MET A 76 -6.73 2.86 26.47
N ALA A 77 -5.99 3.06 25.38
CA ALA A 77 -5.24 4.29 25.15
C ALA A 77 -6.22 5.41 24.71
N CYS A 78 -6.94 5.98 25.68
CA CYS A 78 -7.78 7.15 25.46
C CYS A 78 -7.14 8.41 26.05
N GLY A 79 -7.26 9.53 25.33
CA GLY A 79 -6.99 10.84 25.90
C GLY A 79 -8.12 11.26 26.84
N ARG A 80 -7.83 12.22 27.72
CA ARG A 80 -8.84 12.88 28.55
C ARG A 80 -9.89 13.52 27.65
N VAL A 81 -11.16 13.35 28.00
CA VAL A 81 -12.31 13.93 27.28
C VAL A 81 -13.30 14.55 28.27
N GLY A 82 -13.89 15.69 27.90
CA GLY A 82 -14.87 16.37 28.74
C GLY A 82 -14.27 17.01 30.00
N ALA A 83 -14.88 16.75 31.16
CA ALA A 83 -14.47 17.34 32.45
C ALA A 83 -13.09 16.86 32.94
N GLU A 84 -12.58 15.75 32.40
CA GLU A 84 -11.27 15.19 32.73
C GLU A 84 -10.10 15.98 32.10
N VAL A 85 -10.40 16.95 31.24
CA VAL A 85 -9.40 17.78 30.54
C VAL A 85 -8.81 18.88 31.45
N PHE A 86 -9.44 19.16 32.60
CA PHE A 86 -9.04 20.22 33.55
C PHE A 86 -8.20 19.69 34.72
#